data_AF-A0A347TMD2-F1
#
_entry.id   AF-A0A347TMD2-F1
#
_cell.length_a   1.000
_cell.length_b   1.000
_cell.length_c   1.000
_cell.angle_alpha   90.00
_cell.angle_beta   90.00
_cell.angle_gamma   90.00
#
_symmetry.space_group_name_H-M   'P 1'
#
loop_
_entity.id
_entity.type
_entity.pdbx_description
1 polymer ?
#
loop_
_entity_poly.entity_id
_entity_poly.type
_entity_poly.pdbx_seq_one_letter_code
_entity_poly.pdbx_strand_id
1 'polypeptide(L)'
;MLDISPVLLLSSGIIFLLVVARLNSCLFKPLLKHMDDRADSIKRDLENAKSNSANVDGMLAEANDVIAAAKKEAASIREKAYNEAKESADAKLANAKVNLEEKSDEFAKSMQNDTKALKDSLIASMPQFNESLKAKLSSI
;
A
#
# COMPACT_ATOMS: atom_id res chain seq x y z
N MET A 1 -18.78 -0.10 97.39
CA MET A 1 -17.94 -0.98 96.57
C MET A 1 -17.64 -0.29 95.24
N LEU A 2 -16.67 0.63 95.26
CA LEU A 2 -15.94 1.17 94.12
C LEU A 2 -14.91 2.14 94.73
N ASP A 3 -13.88 1.58 95.35
CA ASP A 3 -12.69 2.36 95.74
C ASP A 3 -11.88 2.58 94.47
N ILE A 4 -12.13 3.69 93.78
CA ILE A 4 -11.31 4.10 92.64
C ILE A 4 -9.98 4.56 93.21
N SER A 5 -9.05 3.62 93.35
CA SER A 5 -7.67 3.90 93.73
C SER A 5 -6.96 4.60 92.57
N PRO A 6 -6.52 5.86 92.73
CA PRO A 6 -5.81 6.60 91.67
C PRO A 6 -4.58 5.85 91.15
N VAL A 7 -3.91 5.11 92.04
CA VAL A 7 -2.76 4.24 91.72
C VAL A 7 -3.14 3.10 90.77
N LEU A 8 -4.31 2.49 90.96
CA LEU A 8 -4.80 1.39 90.13
C LEU A 8 -5.23 1.89 88.74
N LEU A 9 -5.82 3.09 88.68
CA LEU A 9 -6.13 3.76 87.41
C LEU A 9 -4.86 4.09 86.62
N LEU A 10 -3.84 4.61 87.30
CA LEU A 10 -2.58 5.03 86.68
C LEU A 10 -1.78 3.82 86.17
N SER A 11 -1.73 2.72 86.95
CA SER A 11 -1.08 1.47 86.53
C SER A 11 -1.82 0.80 85.36
N SER A 12 -3.15 0.73 85.41
CA SER A 12 -3.99 0.22 84.31
C SER A 12 -3.81 1.06 83.04
N GLY A 13 -3.73 2.39 83.17
CA GLY A 13 -3.47 3.30 82.06
C GLY A 13 -2.11 3.08 81.41
N ILE A 14 -1.05 2.88 82.20
CA ILE A 14 0.29 2.58 81.67
C ILE A 14 0.28 1.25 80.91
N ILE A 15 -0.33 0.21 81.47
CA ILE A 15 -0.44 -1.11 80.82
C ILE A 15 -1.23 -1.00 79.52
N PHE A 16 -2.35 -0.27 79.53
CA PHE A 16 -3.16 -0.01 78.34
C PHE A 16 -2.34 0.70 77.25
N LEU A 17 -1.58 1.75 77.60
CA LEU A 17 -0.74 2.47 76.65
C LEU A 17 0.38 1.59 76.07
N LEU A 18 0.99 0.72 76.88
CA LEU A 18 1.98 -0.26 76.41
C LEU A 18 1.38 -1.26 75.42
N VAL A 19 0.16 -1.76 75.71
CA VAL A 19 -0.57 -2.65 74.80
C VAL A 19 -0.94 -1.94 73.50
N VAL A 20 -1.45 -0.71 73.56
CA VAL A 20 -1.77 0.11 72.39
C VAL A 20 -0.52 0.38 71.54
N ALA A 21 0.61 0.72 72.17
CA ALA A 21 1.87 0.92 71.46
C ALA A 21 2.35 -0.37 70.76
N ARG A 22 2.25 -1.52 71.43
CA ARG A 22 2.59 -2.82 70.83
C ARG A 22 1.65 -3.17 69.68
N LEU A 23 0.36 -2.92 69.83
CA LEU A 23 -0.67 -3.19 68.83
C LEU A 23 -0.54 -2.27 67.60
N ASN A 24 -0.15 -1.01 67.79
CA ASN A 24 0.13 -0.07 66.70
C ASN A 24 1.20 -0.61 65.75
N SER A 25 2.29 -1.13 66.30
CA SER A 25 3.37 -1.71 65.50
C SER A 25 3.02 -3.08 64.92
N CYS A 26 2.30 -3.92 65.68
CA CYS A 26 2.03 -5.31 65.32
C CYS A 26 0.84 -5.49 64.36
N LEU A 27 -0.20 -4.67 64.48
CA LEU A 27 -1.46 -4.88 63.76
C LEU A 27 -1.86 -3.68 62.89
N PHE A 28 -1.91 -2.47 63.46
CA PHE A 28 -2.42 -1.31 62.73
C PHE A 28 -1.52 -0.91 61.55
N LYS A 29 -0.21 -0.81 61.77
CA LYS A 29 0.75 -0.51 60.69
C LYS A 29 0.72 -1.50 59.53
N PRO A 30 0.83 -2.83 59.74
CA PRO A 30 0.80 -3.77 58.62
C PRO A 30 -0.57 -3.81 57.93
N LEU A 31 -1.67 -3.66 58.67
CA LEU A 31 -3.01 -3.68 58.09
C LEU A 31 -3.27 -2.44 57.21
N LEU A 32 -2.90 -1.25 57.68
CA LEU A 32 -3.01 -0.02 56.90
C LEU A 32 -2.09 -0.07 55.67
N LYS A 33 -0.85 -0.54 55.84
CA LYS A 33 0.08 -0.73 54.72
C LYS A 33 -0.52 -1.65 53.64
N HIS A 34 -1.14 -2.76 54.04
CA HIS A 34 -1.78 -3.67 53.09
C HIS A 34 -3.00 -3.03 52.39
N MET A 35 -3.72 -2.13 53.05
CA MET A 35 -4.79 -1.34 52.41
C MET A 35 -4.23 -0.35 51.39
N ASP A 36 -3.15 0.34 51.73
CA ASP A 36 -2.47 1.29 50.84
C ASP A 36 -1.86 0.57 49.64
N ASP A 37 -1.16 -0.55 49.86
CA ASP A 37 -0.56 -1.37 48.79
C ASP A 37 -1.62 -1.86 47.80
N ARG A 38 -2.81 -2.21 48.28
CA ARG A 38 -3.97 -2.58 47.44
C ARG A 38 -4.56 -1.39 46.69
N ALA A 39 -4.69 -0.24 47.34
CA ALA A 39 -5.18 0.97 46.70
C ALA A 39 -4.24 1.39 45.56
N ASP A 40 -2.93 1.34 45.81
CA ASP A 40 -1.89 1.63 44.84
C ASP A 40 -1.85 0.61 43.70
N SER A 41 -2.02 -0.69 44.00
CA SER A 41 -2.09 -1.71 42.94
C SER A 41 -3.29 -1.48 42.02
N ILE A 42 -4.48 -1.24 42.58
CA ILE A 42 -5.69 -0.96 41.79
C ILE A 42 -5.53 0.30 40.95
N LYS A 43 -4.93 1.36 41.52
CA LYS A 43 -4.67 2.60 40.78
C LYS A 43 -3.72 2.36 39.61
N ARG A 44 -2.63 1.61 39.83
CA ARG A 44 -1.68 1.22 38.77
C ARG A 44 -2.35 0.37 37.69
N ASP A 45 -3.17 -0.60 38.08
CA ASP A 45 -3.87 -1.48 37.14
C ASP A 45 -4.86 -0.69 36.27
N LEU A 46 -5.58 0.28 36.86
CA LEU A 46 -6.49 1.16 36.12
C LEU A 46 -5.73 2.06 35.15
N GLU A 47 -4.62 2.66 35.58
CA GLU A 47 -3.78 3.50 34.74
C GLU A 47 -3.16 2.71 33.57
N ASN A 48 -2.68 1.49 33.85
CA ASN A 48 -2.17 0.58 32.83
C ASN A 48 -3.26 0.14 31.84
N ALA A 49 -4.47 -0.15 32.32
CA ALA A 49 -5.59 -0.48 31.44
C ALA A 49 -5.95 0.70 30.53
N LYS A 50 -6.00 1.92 31.08
CA LYS A 50 -6.29 3.14 30.33
C LYS A 50 -5.21 3.47 29.31
N SER A 51 -3.93 3.36 29.68
CA SER A 51 -2.81 3.60 28.76
C SER A 51 -2.78 2.56 27.65
N ASN A 52 -3.05 1.29 27.96
CA ASN A 52 -3.13 0.23 26.96
C ASN A 52 -4.28 0.47 25.98
N SER A 53 -5.47 0.88 26.45
CA SER A 53 -6.58 1.25 25.56
C SER A 53 -6.23 2.43 24.64
N ALA A 54 -5.61 3.49 25.19
CA ALA A 54 -5.19 4.65 24.39
C ALA A 54 -4.13 4.28 23.33
N ASN A 55 -3.20 3.37 23.66
CA ASN A 55 -2.22 2.86 22.72
C ASN A 55 -2.88 2.05 21.59
N VAL A 56 -3.91 1.25 21.89
CA VAL A 56 -4.64 0.49 20.86
C VAL A 56 -5.37 1.42 19.89
N ASP A 57 -6.04 2.46 20.39
CA ASP A 57 -6.73 3.44 19.54
C ASP A 57 -5.73 4.21 18.66
N GLY A 58 -4.57 4.59 19.23
CA GLY A 58 -3.48 5.23 18.48
C GLY A 58 -2.91 4.33 17.38
N MET A 59 -2.67 3.05 17.68
CA MET A 59 -2.19 2.06 16.71
C MET A 59 -3.21 1.81 15.59
N LEU A 60 -4.52 1.80 15.90
CA LEU A 60 -5.57 1.68 14.90
C LEU A 60 -5.63 2.91 13.98
N ALA A 61 -5.47 4.11 14.53
CA ALA A 61 -5.41 5.33 13.72
C ALA A 61 -4.20 5.30 12.76
N GLU A 62 -3.01 4.96 13.26
CA GLU A 62 -1.80 4.85 12.46
C GLU A 62 -1.93 3.77 11.37
N ALA A 63 -2.49 2.61 11.69
CA ALA A 63 -2.74 1.55 10.72
C ALA A 63 -3.69 2.00 9.61
N ASN A 64 -4.76 2.72 9.95
CA ASN A 64 -5.69 3.26 8.97
C ASN A 64 -5.04 4.31 8.05
N ASP A 65 -4.19 5.18 8.60
CA ASP A 65 -3.45 6.17 7.82
C ASP A 65 -2.46 5.51 6.85
N VAL A 66 -1.73 4.47 7.30
CA VAL A 66 -0.84 3.68 6.45
C VAL A 66 -1.62 3.01 5.32
N ILE A 67 -2.78 2.41 5.62
CA ILE A 67 -3.63 1.78 4.60
C ILE A 67 -4.16 2.82 3.60
N ALA A 68 -4.55 4.00 4.07
CA ALA A 68 -5.03 5.08 3.21
C ALA A 68 -3.91 5.60 2.29
N ALA A 69 -2.71 5.82 2.83
CA ALA A 69 -1.54 6.22 2.06
C ALA A 69 -1.17 5.17 1.00
N ALA A 70 -1.12 3.88 1.38
CA ALA A 70 -0.83 2.79 0.46
C ALA A 70 -1.88 2.67 -0.67
N LYS A 71 -3.17 2.86 -0.35
CA LYS A 71 -4.24 2.89 -1.37
C LYS A 71 -4.08 4.05 -2.34
N LYS A 72 -3.74 5.23 -1.85
CA LYS A 72 -3.50 6.42 -2.68
C LYS A 72 -2.29 6.22 -3.60
N GLU A 73 -1.21 5.67 -3.07
CA GLU A 73 -0.01 5.37 -3.85
C GLU A 73 -0.30 4.31 -4.91
N ALA A 74 -0.98 3.22 -4.56
CA ALA A 74 -1.41 2.20 -5.52
C ALA A 74 -2.31 2.76 -6.63
N ALA A 75 -3.23 3.68 -6.30
CA ALA A 75 -4.05 4.36 -7.30
C ALA A 75 -3.19 5.22 -8.24
N SER A 76 -2.24 5.98 -7.70
CA SER A 76 -1.31 6.79 -8.49
C SER A 76 -0.42 5.94 -9.40
N ILE A 77 0.08 4.79 -8.91
CA ILE A 77 0.88 3.85 -9.72
C ILE A 77 0.04 3.30 -10.87
N ARG A 78 -1.21 2.88 -10.60
CA ARG A 78 -2.11 2.39 -11.66
C ARG A 78 -2.41 3.45 -12.70
N GLU A 79 -2.68 4.68 -12.27
CA GLU A 79 -2.96 5.80 -13.18
C GLU A 79 -1.74 6.12 -14.05
N LYS A 80 -0.54 6.19 -13.45
CA LYS A 80 0.71 6.37 -14.20
C LYS A 80 0.95 5.26 -15.20
N ALA A 81 0.84 3.99 -14.78
CA ALA A 81 1.02 2.84 -15.65
C ALA A 81 -0.01 2.82 -16.80
N TYR A 82 -1.26 3.22 -16.54
CA TYR A 82 -2.28 3.32 -17.56
C TYR A 82 -1.96 4.44 -18.57
N ASN A 83 -1.55 5.61 -18.08
CA ASN A 83 -1.18 6.73 -18.94
C ASN A 83 0.06 6.43 -19.79
N GLU A 84 1.09 5.83 -19.21
CA GLU A 84 2.30 5.39 -19.93
C GLU A 84 1.97 4.32 -20.98
N ALA A 85 1.11 3.36 -20.65
CA ALA A 85 0.68 2.34 -21.60
C ALA A 85 -0.11 2.97 -22.76
N LYS A 86 -0.97 3.95 -22.47
CA LYS A 86 -1.75 4.68 -23.48
C LYS A 86 -0.84 5.52 -24.38
N GLU A 87 0.10 6.26 -23.81
CA GLU A 87 1.06 7.06 -24.55
C GLU A 87 1.97 6.18 -25.44
N SER A 88 2.42 5.03 -24.92
CA SER A 88 3.16 4.05 -25.71
C SER A 88 2.33 3.46 -26.85
N ALA A 89 1.05 3.17 -26.61
CA ALA A 89 0.14 2.67 -27.64
C ALA A 89 -0.11 3.73 -28.73
N ASP A 90 -0.36 4.98 -28.34
CA ASP A 90 -0.57 6.09 -29.26
C ASP A 90 0.69 6.37 -30.09
N ALA A 91 1.88 6.34 -29.47
CA ALA A 91 3.16 6.48 -30.15
C ALA A 91 3.42 5.33 -31.14
N LYS A 92 3.07 4.09 -30.78
CA LYS A 92 3.16 2.94 -31.69
C LYS A 92 2.19 3.05 -32.85
N LEU A 93 0.96 3.50 -32.61
CA LEU A 93 -0.03 3.73 -33.65
C LEU A 93 0.41 4.84 -34.61
N ALA A 94 0.94 5.94 -34.10
CA ALA A 94 1.47 7.03 -34.91
C ALA A 94 2.64 6.54 -35.79
N ASN A 95 3.61 5.85 -35.20
CA ASN A 95 4.72 5.26 -35.96
C ASN A 95 4.25 4.22 -36.98
N ALA A 96 3.28 3.37 -36.63
CA ALA A 96 2.73 2.40 -37.56
C ALA A 96 2.05 3.08 -38.76
N LYS A 97 1.32 4.19 -38.53
CA LYS A 97 0.72 4.99 -39.60
C LYS A 97 1.78 5.60 -40.52
N VAL A 98 2.82 6.23 -39.96
CA VAL A 98 3.92 6.81 -40.74
C VAL A 98 4.62 5.74 -41.58
N ASN A 99 4.98 4.59 -40.98
CA ASN A 99 5.60 3.48 -41.71
C ASN A 99 4.69 2.91 -42.81
N LEU A 100 3.37 2.91 -42.60
CA LEU A 100 2.40 2.40 -43.58
C LEU A 100 2.25 3.37 -44.76
N GLU A 101 2.28 4.68 -44.48
CA GLU A 101 2.26 5.73 -45.50
C GLU A 101 3.55 5.71 -46.34
N GLU A 102 4.71 5.59 -45.70
CA GLU A 102 6.00 5.41 -46.40
C GLU A 102 6.02 4.16 -47.28
N LYS A 103 5.55 3.02 -46.76
CA LYS A 103 5.45 1.78 -47.54
C LYS A 103 4.46 1.88 -48.70
N SER A 104 3.35 2.60 -48.50
CA SER A 104 2.37 2.85 -49.56
C SER A 104 2.98 3.69 -50.69
N ASP A 105 3.73 4.74 -50.34
CA ASP A 105 4.43 5.59 -51.30
C ASP A 105 5.53 4.83 -52.05
N GLU A 106 6.29 4.00 -51.35
CA GLU A 106 7.31 3.14 -51.95
C GLU A 106 6.69 2.11 -52.90
N PHE A 107 5.57 1.48 -52.50
CA PHE A 107 4.81 0.56 -53.34
C PHE A 107 4.23 1.24 -54.59
N ALA A 108 3.72 2.47 -54.46
CA ALA A 108 3.23 3.24 -55.60
C ALA A 108 4.36 3.54 -56.61
N LYS A 109 5.55 3.91 -56.11
CA LYS A 109 6.73 4.12 -56.96
C LYS A 109 7.19 2.82 -57.62
N SER A 110 7.24 1.70 -56.90
CA SER A 110 7.63 0.41 -57.46
C SER A 110 6.67 -0.03 -58.56
N MET A 111 5.35 0.09 -58.35
CA MET A 111 4.34 -0.21 -59.37
C MET A 111 4.49 0.64 -60.63
N GLN A 112 4.83 1.92 -60.47
CA GLN A 112 5.07 2.79 -61.62
C GLN A 112 6.32 2.37 -62.41
N ASN A 113 7.38 1.95 -61.72
CA ASN A 113 8.60 1.43 -62.35
C ASN A 113 8.35 0.08 -63.03
N ASP A 114 7.64 -0.84 -62.37
CA ASP A 114 7.28 -2.15 -62.92
C ASP A 114 6.40 -1.99 -64.17
N THR A 115 5.45 -1.05 -64.16
CA THR A 115 4.61 -0.75 -65.33
C THR A 115 5.44 -0.22 -66.50
N LYS A 116 6.45 0.62 -66.25
CA LYS A 116 7.38 1.10 -67.29
C LYS A 116 8.22 -0.05 -67.83
N ALA A 117 8.84 -0.83 -66.95
CA ALA A 117 9.66 -1.98 -67.34
C ALA A 117 8.84 -3.02 -68.14
N LEU A 118 7.61 -3.29 -67.74
CA LEU A 118 6.70 -4.19 -68.46
C LEU A 118 6.35 -3.63 -69.84
N LYS A 119 6.05 -2.33 -69.98
CA LYS A 119 5.82 -1.69 -71.27
C LYS A 119 7.04 -1.79 -72.18
N ASP A 120 8.22 -1.49 -71.67
CA ASP A 120 9.46 -1.55 -72.43
C ASP A 120 9.76 -2.99 -72.89
N SER A 121 9.53 -3.98 -72.02
CA SER A 121 9.64 -5.40 -72.36
C SER A 121 8.61 -5.85 -73.41
N LEU A 122 7.38 -5.35 -73.34
CA LEU A 122 6.32 -5.65 -74.31
C LEU A 122 6.65 -5.06 -75.69
N ILE A 123 7.18 -3.84 -75.73
CA ILE A 123 7.65 -3.20 -76.97
C ILE A 123 8.83 -3.97 -77.57
N ALA A 124 9.78 -4.39 -76.73
CA ALA A 124 10.94 -5.17 -77.19
C ALA A 124 10.57 -6.56 -77.73
N SER A 125 9.49 -7.17 -77.23
CA SER A 125 8.97 -8.47 -77.69
C SER A 125 7.98 -8.37 -78.86
N MET A 126 7.49 -7.17 -79.18
CA MET A 126 6.57 -6.91 -80.30
C MET A 126 7.08 -7.35 -81.69
N PRO A 127 8.38 -7.21 -82.03
CA PRO A 127 8.94 -7.72 -83.29
C PRO A 127 8.84 -9.25 -83.39
N GLN A 128 9.17 -9.98 -82.33
CA GLN A 128 9.06 -11.44 -82.28
C GLN A 128 7.59 -11.90 -82.37
N PHE A 129 6.68 -11.13 -81.77
CA PHE A 129 5.24 -11.39 -81.89
C PHE A 129 4.75 -11.18 -83.33
N ASN A 130 5.19 -10.10 -84.00
CA ASN A 130 4.87 -9.86 -85.41
C ASN A 130 5.46 -10.92 -86.35
N GLU A 131 6.69 -11.37 -86.09
CA GLU A 131 7.35 -12.41 -86.87
C GLU A 131 6.64 -13.76 -86.73
N SER A 132 6.25 -14.15 -85.51
CA SER A 132 5.46 -15.36 -85.27
C SER A 132 4.05 -15.30 -85.87
N LEU A 133 3.40 -14.12 -85.86
CA LEU A 133 2.14 -13.91 -86.57
C LEU A 133 2.29 -14.05 -88.09
N LYS A 134 3.32 -13.42 -88.68
CA LYS A 134 3.61 -13.54 -90.12
C LYS A 134 3.86 -15.00 -90.50
N ALA A 135 4.66 -15.72 -89.71
CA ALA A 135 4.96 -17.13 -89.95
C ALA A 135 3.69 -18.02 -89.91
N LYS A 136 2.76 -17.76 -88.99
CA LYS A 136 1.46 -18.44 -88.91
C LYS A 136 0.55 -18.08 -90.10
N LEU A 137 0.55 -16.83 -90.55
CA LEU A 137 -0.24 -16.36 -91.69
C LEU A 137 0.30 -16.85 -93.03
N SER A 138 1.61 -17.04 -93.18
CA SER A 138 2.23 -17.63 -94.37
C SER A 138 2.12 -19.16 -94.43
N SER A 139 1.72 -19.81 -93.33
CA SER A 139 1.49 -21.26 -93.29
C SER A 139 0.01 -21.65 -93.48
N ILE A 140 -0.84 -20.69 -93.85
CA ILE A 140 -2.23 -20.85 -94.29
C ILE A 140 -2.27 -20.50 -95.78
#